data_AF-A0A964KZD8-F1
#
_entry.id   AF-A0A964KZD8-F1
#
_cell.length_a   1.000
_cell.length_b   1.000
_cell.length_c   1.000
_cell.angle_alpha   90.00
_cell.angle_beta   90.00
_cell.angle_gamma   90.00
#
_symmetry.space_group_name_H-M   'P 1'
#
loop_
_entity.id
_entity.type
_entity.pdbx_description
1 polymer ?
#
loop_
_entity_poly.entity_id
_entity_poly.type
_entity_poly.pdbx_seq_one_letter_code
_entity_poly.pdbx_strand_id
1 'polypeptide(L)'
;MLHIRVDDDIKDQATQALTAMGLSMSDAVRLFLRRVVVDQAFPLELKVPNAETQAAIEESRMMMTKRKARFADADALLADLEKNSRQ
;
A
#
# COMPACT_ATOMS: atom_id res chain seq x y z
N MET A 1 2.00 -27.13 1.24
CA MET A 1 1.97 -26.54 2.59
C MET A 1 2.58 -25.16 2.53
N LEU A 2 2.02 -24.19 3.26
CA LEU A 2 2.55 -22.84 3.40
C LEU A 2 3.26 -22.74 4.76
N HIS A 3 4.53 -22.35 4.77
CA HIS A 3 5.29 -22.11 5.99
C HIS A 3 5.49 -20.61 6.17
N ILE A 4 5.01 -20.06 7.29
CA ILE A 4 5.10 -18.65 7.63
C ILE A 4 5.88 -18.54 8.94
N ARG A 5 6.89 -17.66 8.98
CA ARG A 5 7.56 -17.30 10.23
C ARG A 5 6.79 -16.16 10.88
N VAL A 6 6.44 -16.35 12.15
CA VAL A 6 5.74 -15.37 12.98
C VAL A 6 6.31 -15.51 14.37
N ASP A 7 6.45 -14.40 15.10
CA ASP A 7 6.83 -14.41 16.51
C ASP A 7 5.82 -15.24 17.33
N ASP A 8 6.31 -16.01 18.29
CA ASP A 8 5.47 -16.92 19.07
C ASP A 8 4.37 -16.17 19.84
N ASP A 9 4.68 -15.01 20.42
CA ASP A 9 3.72 -14.16 21.12
C ASP A 9 2.56 -13.72 20.21
N ILE A 10 2.87 -13.32 18.97
CA ILE A 10 1.85 -12.90 17.99
C ILE A 10 1.01 -14.09 17.55
N LYS A 11 1.65 -15.25 17.33
CA LYS A 11 0.96 -16.48 16.95
C LYS A 11 -0.05 -16.91 18.02
N ASP A 12 0.31 -16.83 19.29
CA ASP A 12 -0.56 -17.21 20.40
C ASP A 12 -1.74 -16.24 20.55
N GLN A 13 -1.47 -14.93 20.52
CA GLN A 13 -2.52 -13.90 20.56
C GLN A 13 -3.50 -14.02 19.40
N ALA A 14 -2.98 -14.20 18.17
CA ALA A 14 -3.81 -14.38 16.99
C ALA A 14 -4.64 -15.66 17.06
N THR A 15 -4.06 -16.76 17.56
CA THR A 15 -4.78 -18.03 17.73
C THR A 15 -5.93 -17.89 18.72
N GLN A 16 -5.71 -17.22 19.84
CA GLN A 16 -6.76 -16.97 20.84
C GLN A 16 -7.90 -16.10 20.26
N ALA A 17 -7.56 -15.02 19.57
CA ALA A 17 -8.53 -14.13 18.95
C ALA A 17 -9.36 -14.85 17.87
N LEU A 18 -8.72 -15.62 16.98
CA LEU A 18 -9.39 -16.40 15.94
C LEU A 18 -10.28 -17.50 16.51
N THR A 19 -9.82 -18.19 17.56
CA THR A 19 -10.61 -19.22 18.23
C THR A 19 -11.86 -18.64 18.87
N ALA A 20 -11.77 -17.45 19.47
CA ALA A 20 -12.94 -16.73 20.01
C ALA A 20 -13.96 -16.36 18.91
N MET A 21 -13.51 -16.22 17.66
CA MET A 21 -14.37 -16.03 16.48
C MET A 21 -14.83 -17.34 15.82
N GLY A 22 -14.43 -18.50 16.35
CA GLY A 22 -14.75 -19.81 15.78
C GLY A 22 -13.94 -20.18 14.54
N LEU A 23 -12.78 -19.55 14.33
CA LEU A 23 -11.91 -19.76 13.18
C LEU A 23 -10.58 -20.39 13.61
N SER A 24 -10.05 -21.30 12.78
CA SER A 24 -8.66 -21.73 12.91
C SER A 24 -7.72 -20.73 12.22
N MET A 25 -6.43 -20.75 12.60
CA MET A 25 -5.37 -20.00 11.89
C MET A 25 -5.39 -20.29 10.38
N SER A 26 -5.65 -21.55 10.01
CA SER A 26 -5.68 -21.95 8.60
C SER A 26 -6.88 -21.37 7.85
N ASP A 27 -8.03 -21.20 8.52
CA ASP A 27 -9.21 -20.56 7.92
C ASP A 27 -8.97 -19.08 7.66
N ALA A 28 -8.36 -18.39 8.62
CA ALA A 28 -8.00 -16.98 8.48
C ALA A 28 -7.02 -16.75 7.31
N VAL A 29 -5.97 -17.56 7.21
CA VAL A 29 -5.00 -17.48 6.10
C VAL A 29 -5.68 -17.78 4.75
N ARG A 30 -6.57 -18.77 4.67
CA ARG A 30 -7.34 -19.06 3.44
C ARG A 30 -8.23 -17.89 3.04
N LEU A 31 -8.93 -17.29 3.99
CA LEU A 31 -9.78 -16.11 3.76
C LEU A 31 -8.98 -14.93 3.23
N PHE A 32 -7.83 -14.64 3.87
CA PHE A 32 -6.93 -13.58 3.43
C PHE A 32 -6.48 -13.80 1.97
N LEU A 33 -5.96 -14.98 1.65
CA LEU A 33 -5.49 -15.29 0.29
C LEU A 33 -6.61 -15.23 -0.74
N ARG A 34 -7.82 -15.69 -0.39
CA ARG A 34 -8.99 -15.60 -1.28
C ARG A 34 -9.36 -14.14 -1.55
N ARG A 35 -9.30 -13.27 -0.54
CA ARG A 35 -9.59 -11.84 -0.71
C ARG A 35 -8.57 -11.16 -1.62
N VAL A 36 -7.29 -11.48 -1.47
CA VAL A 36 -6.23 -11.00 -2.39
C VAL A 36 -6.54 -11.39 -3.84
N VAL A 37 -6.93 -12.64 -4.08
CA VAL A 37 -7.23 -13.15 -5.43
C VAL A 37 -8.46 -12.47 -6.02
N VAL A 38 -9.53 -12.31 -5.25
CA VAL A 38 -10.78 -11.72 -5.74
C VAL A 38 -10.63 -10.23 -6.02
N ASP A 39 -9.95 -9.49 -5.15
CA ASP A 39 -9.88 -8.03 -5.25
C ASP A 39 -8.70 -7.55 -6.07
N GLN A 40 -7.72 -8.41 -6.35
CA GLN A 40 -6.42 -8.02 -6.92
C GLN A 40 -5.75 -6.89 -6.12
N ALA A 41 -6.00 -6.85 -4.81
CA ALA A 41 -5.55 -5.81 -3.90
C ALA A 41 -5.23 -6.39 -2.52
N PHE A 42 -4.47 -5.63 -1.72
CA PHE A 42 -4.20 -6.02 -0.36
C PHE A 42 -5.47 -5.87 0.51
N PRO A 43 -5.91 -6.90 1.27
CA PRO A 43 -7.19 -6.91 2.00
C PRO A 43 -7.30 -5.96 3.20
N LEU A 44 -6.26 -5.15 3.45
CA LEU A 44 -6.19 -4.17 4.53
C LEU A 44 -5.82 -2.82 3.92
N GLU A 45 -6.43 -1.75 4.41
CA GLU A 45 -6.02 -0.40 4.03
C GLU A 45 -4.59 -0.13 4.49
N LEU A 46 -3.68 0.04 3.54
CA LEU A 46 -2.31 0.48 3.80
C LEU A 46 -2.32 1.99 4.06
N LYS A 47 -2.46 2.39 5.32
CA LYS A 47 -2.66 3.79 5.72
C LYS A 47 -1.39 4.64 5.71
N VAL A 48 -0.22 4.02 5.81
CA VAL A 48 1.07 4.75 5.88
C VAL A 48 1.79 4.58 4.55
N PRO A 49 1.98 5.67 3.78
CA PRO A 49 2.79 5.62 2.57
C PRO A 49 4.22 5.19 2.89
N ASN A 50 4.86 4.44 1.99
CA ASN A 50 6.27 4.09 2.17
C ASN A 50 7.18 5.33 2.08
N ALA A 51 8.44 5.20 2.47
CA ALA A 51 9.39 6.32 2.51
C ALA A 51 9.53 7.04 1.16
N GLU A 52 9.52 6.30 0.05
CA GLU A 52 9.57 6.84 -1.30
C GLU A 52 8.35 7.70 -1.63
N THR A 53 7.14 7.20 -1.34
CA THR A 53 5.89 7.93 -1.57
C THR A 53 5.82 9.17 -0.68
N GLN A 54 6.30 9.08 0.57
CA GLN A 54 6.38 10.25 1.46
C GLN A 54 7.32 11.32 0.89
N ALA A 55 8.50 10.93 0.40
CA ALA A 55 9.44 11.85 -0.22
C ALA A 55 8.85 12.54 -1.46
N ALA A 56 8.19 11.78 -2.34
CA ALA A 56 7.51 12.31 -3.52
C ALA A 56 6.38 13.29 -3.16
N ILE A 57 5.59 13.00 -2.11
CA ILE A 57 4.55 13.90 -1.62
C ILE A 57 5.17 15.23 -1.12
N GLU A 58 6.28 15.16 -0.37
CA GLU A 58 6.94 16.36 0.14
C GLU A 58 7.56 17.19 -0.99
N GLU A 59 8.22 16.55 -1.96
CA GLU A 59 8.71 17.19 -3.17
C GLU A 59 7.59 17.93 -3.92
N SER A 60 6.46 17.26 -4.13
CA SER A 60 5.29 17.85 -4.77
C SER A 60 4.79 19.09 -4.01
N ARG A 61 4.69 19.03 -2.67
CA ARG A 61 4.29 20.18 -1.83
C ARG A 61 5.24 21.36 -1.97
N MET A 62 6.55 21.11 -2.03
CA MET A 62 7.56 22.14 -2.26
C MET A 62 7.45 22.76 -3.65
N MET A 63 7.22 21.97 -4.70
CA MET A 63 7.04 22.46 -6.08
C MET A 63 5.78 23.33 -6.22
N MET A 64 4.69 22.93 -5.57
CA MET A 64 3.43 23.69 -5.52
C MET A 64 3.61 25.05 -4.84
N THR A 65 4.35 25.10 -3.73
CA THR A 65 4.65 26.34 -3.01
C THR A 65 5.46 27.32 -3.88
N LYS A 66 6.39 26.79 -4.70
CA LYS A 66 7.20 27.58 -5.64
C LYS A 66 6.44 28.02 -6.90
N ARG A 67 5.14 27.71 -7.03
CA ARG A 67 4.28 27.98 -8.20
C ARG A 67 4.83 27.49 -9.56
N LYS A 68 5.80 26.57 -9.55
CA LYS A 68 6.43 26.04 -10.77
C LYS A 68 5.60 24.96 -11.49
N ALA A 69 4.53 24.48 -10.87
CA ALA A 69 3.76 23.32 -11.33
C ALA A 69 2.39 23.69 -11.96
N ARG A 70 2.23 24.90 -12.51
CA ARG A 70 0.97 25.33 -13.14
C ARG A 70 1.08 25.25 -14.65
N PHE A 71 0.15 24.52 -15.25
CA PHE A 71 0.01 24.36 -16.70
C PHE A 71 -1.34 24.93 -17.14
N ALA A 72 -1.40 25.45 -18.37
CA ALA A 72 -2.61 26.04 -18.92
C ALA A 72 -3.63 24.97 -19.36
N ASP A 73 -3.14 23.81 -19.79
CA ASP A 73 -3.91 22.68 -20.28
C ASP A 73 -3.16 21.34 -20.03
N ALA A 74 -3.83 20.23 -20.36
CA ALA A 74 -3.28 18.89 -20.18
C ALA A 74 -2.09 18.60 -21.12
N ASP A 75 -2.09 19.18 -22.33
CA ASP A 75 -1.03 18.96 -23.32
C ASP A 75 0.28 19.58 -22.85
N ALA A 76 0.24 20.79 -22.29
CA ALA A 76 1.39 21.47 -21.69
C ALA A 76 1.96 20.70 -20.49
N LEU A 77 1.12 20.06 -19.68
CA LEU A 77 1.54 19.20 -18.57
C LEU A 77 2.26 17.94 -19.09
N LEU A 78 1.65 17.22 -20.03
CA LEU A 78 2.23 15.97 -20.56
C LEU A 78 3.56 16.23 -21.28
N ALA A 79 3.67 17.32 -22.05
CA ALA A 79 4.89 17.71 -22.72
C ALA A 79 6.05 18.05 -21.76
N ASP A 80 5.75 18.57 -20.57
CA ASP A 80 6.75 18.81 -19.52
C ASP A 80 7.19 17.51 -18.85
N LEU A 81 6.24 16.62 -18.52
CA LEU A 81 6.53 15.31 -17.94
C LEU A 81 7.42 14.45 -18.86
N GLU A 82 7.15 14.43 -20.16
CA GLU A 82 7.97 13.69 -21.13
C GLU A 82 9.39 14.23 -21.28
N LYS A 83 9.59 15.55 -21.08
CA LYS A 83 10.93 16.16 -21.07
C LYS A 83 11.70 15.78 -19.81
N ASN A 84 11.02 15.79 -18.67
CA ASN A 84 11.62 15.51 -17.36
C ASN A 84 11.83 14.00 -17.13
N SER A 85 11.04 13.11 -17.75
CA SER A 85 11.19 11.66 -17.61
C SER A 85 12.38 11.07 -18.39
N ARG A 86 13.06 11.89 -19.21
CA ARG A 86 14.21 11.50 -20.05
C ARG A 86 15.56 12.04 -19.52
N GLN A 87 15.55 12.77 -18.40
CA GLN A 87 16.75 13.16 -17.65
C GLN A 87 17.01 12.17 -16.52
#